data_AF-A0A7K4GUU9-F1
#
_entry.id   AF-A0A7K4GUU9-F1
#
_cell.length_a   1.000
_cell.length_b   1.000
_cell.length_c   1.000
_cell.angle_alpha   90.00
_cell.angle_beta   90.00
_cell.angle_gamma   90.00
#
_symmetry.space_group_name_H-M   'P 1'
#
loop_
_entity.id
_entity.type
_entity.pdbx_description
1 polymer ?
#
loop_
_entity_poly.entity_id
_entity_poly.type
_entity_poly.pdbx_seq_one_letter_code
_entity_poly.pdbx_strand_id
1 'polypeptide(L)'
;MKLVDDIEEVFVETNGIKLHTMIIGEGPPLILLHGFPDFWYGWKSVIPGLKNDYKLIIPDMRGYNLSDKPKGVDNYKIEILMDDIKGLIESLGLESVFLAGHDWGGVVAWAFAEKYPKLLRKVAILNAPHSKIFQQKLRNDKNQQKASFYIFEFLKPNGENFLFENDYKWLKFAVFEGMINKSNFTDFDKEQYLN
;
A
#
# COMPACT_ATOMS: atom_id res chain seq x y z
N MET A 1 -21.93 2.18 8.47
CA MET A 1 -21.57 3.57 8.13
C MET A 1 -20.83 3.52 6.80
N LYS A 2 -21.33 4.15 5.73
CA LYS A 2 -20.59 4.21 4.46
C LYS A 2 -19.50 5.26 4.62
N LEU A 3 -18.28 4.90 4.20
CA LEU A 3 -17.09 5.75 4.38
C LEU A 3 -17.24 7.07 3.61
N VAL A 4 -17.81 6.97 2.41
CA VAL A 4 -18.30 8.04 1.55
C VAL A 4 -19.43 7.47 0.67
N ASP A 5 -20.32 8.33 0.16
CA ASP A 5 -21.47 7.88 -0.66
C ASP A 5 -21.09 7.59 -2.13
N ASP A 6 -19.92 8.06 -2.58
CA ASP A 6 -19.43 8.09 -3.96
C ASP A 6 -18.27 7.12 -4.24
N ILE A 7 -18.22 5.98 -3.54
CA ILE A 7 -17.20 4.95 -3.77
C ILE A 7 -17.64 3.95 -4.84
N GLU A 8 -16.87 3.86 -5.91
CA GLU A 8 -16.99 2.84 -6.95
C GLU A 8 -15.93 1.76 -6.71
N GLU A 9 -16.38 0.52 -6.54
CA GLU A 9 -15.51 -0.66 -6.43
C GLU A 9 -15.36 -1.31 -7.80
N VAL A 10 -14.11 -1.47 -8.26
CA VAL A 10 -13.79 -2.12 -9.53
C VAL A 10 -12.63 -3.11 -9.39
N PHE A 11 -12.59 -4.10 -10.28
CA PHE A 11 -11.45 -4.97 -10.46
C PHE A 11 -10.77 -4.61 -11.79
N VAL A 12 -9.54 -4.07 -11.71
CA VAL A 12 -8.79 -3.65 -12.90
C VAL A 12 -7.78 -4.73 -13.26
N GLU A 13 -7.87 -5.22 -14.50
CA GLU A 13 -6.87 -6.11 -15.08
C GLU A 13 -5.59 -5.33 -15.36
N THR A 14 -4.46 -5.80 -14.82
CA THR A 14 -3.14 -5.21 -15.02
C THR A 14 -2.06 -6.26 -14.83
N ASN A 15 -1.04 -6.27 -15.69
CA ASN A 15 0.14 -7.14 -15.53
C ASN A 15 -0.19 -8.63 -15.23
N GLY A 16 -1.25 -9.15 -15.86
CA GLY A 16 -1.70 -10.53 -15.70
C GLY A 16 -2.40 -10.85 -14.37
N ILE A 17 -2.83 -9.83 -13.61
CA ILE A 17 -3.58 -9.96 -12.36
C ILE A 17 -4.76 -8.98 -12.31
N LYS A 18 -5.71 -9.23 -11.40
CA LYS A 18 -6.77 -8.30 -11.03
C LYS A 18 -6.43 -7.56 -9.74
N LEU A 19 -6.46 -6.24 -9.80
CA LEU A 19 -6.41 -5.38 -8.63
C LEU A 19 -7.81 -4.90 -8.24
N HIS A 20 -8.24 -5.25 -7.04
CA HIS A 20 -9.39 -4.62 -6.40
C HIS A 20 -9.05 -3.16 -6.11
N THR A 21 -9.87 -2.24 -6.61
CA THR A 21 -9.57 -0.80 -6.61
C THR A 21 -10.80 0.01 -6.28
N MET A 22 -10.67 0.93 -5.34
CA MET A 22 -11.68 1.96 -5.08
C MET A 22 -11.43 3.18 -5.96
N ILE A 23 -12.48 3.67 -6.62
CA ILE A 23 -12.49 4.94 -7.34
C ILE A 23 -13.46 5.88 -6.63
N ILE A 24 -12.99 7.08 -6.29
CA ILE A 24 -13.77 8.07 -5.53
C ILE A 24 -13.54 9.47 -6.11
N GLY A 25 -14.60 10.24 -6.27
CA GLY A 25 -14.53 11.62 -6.75
C GLY A 25 -14.19 11.75 -8.24
N GLU A 26 -13.99 12.99 -8.65
CA GLU A 26 -13.71 13.38 -10.04
C GLU A 26 -12.48 14.30 -10.10
N GLY A 27 -11.96 14.55 -11.30
CA GLY A 27 -10.84 15.46 -11.53
C GLY A 27 -9.51 14.75 -11.83
N PRO A 28 -8.36 15.40 -11.57
CA PRO A 28 -7.05 14.83 -11.85
C PRO A 28 -6.82 13.50 -11.13
N PRO A 29 -6.31 12.45 -11.80
CA PRO A 29 -6.14 11.14 -11.19
C PRO A 29 -5.02 11.15 -10.15
N LEU A 30 -5.33 10.66 -8.95
CA LEU A 30 -4.40 10.46 -7.84
C LEU A 30 -4.44 9.01 -7.38
N ILE A 31 -3.35 8.28 -7.57
CA ILE A 31 -3.20 6.92 -7.08
C ILE A 31 -2.68 6.94 -5.64
N LEU A 32 -3.33 6.20 -4.74
CA LEU A 32 -2.95 6.07 -3.32
C LEU A 32 -2.53 4.62 -3.02
N LEU A 33 -1.24 4.37 -2.77
CA LEU A 33 -0.68 3.05 -2.50
C LEU A 33 -0.48 2.82 -1.00
N HIS A 34 -1.19 1.84 -0.43
CA HIS A 34 -1.07 1.48 0.98
C HIS A 34 0.24 0.72 1.29
N GLY A 35 0.45 0.42 2.58
CA GLY A 35 1.60 -0.36 3.06
C GLY A 35 1.21 -1.66 3.74
N PHE A 36 2.14 -2.23 4.50
CA PHE A 36 1.91 -3.42 5.31
C PHE A 36 1.56 -3.05 6.77
N PRO A 37 0.61 -3.74 7.42
CA PRO A 37 -0.33 -4.75 6.92
C PRO A 37 -1.72 -4.15 6.60
N ASP A 38 -1.74 -3.08 5.80
CA ASP A 38 -2.97 -2.35 5.44
C ASP A 38 -3.53 -2.80 4.08
N PHE A 39 -4.61 -2.15 3.67
CA PHE A 39 -5.24 -2.24 2.36
C PHE A 39 -5.85 -0.87 2.01
N TRP A 40 -6.68 -0.75 0.96
CA TRP A 40 -7.25 0.53 0.50
C TRP A 40 -7.86 1.36 1.65
N TYR A 41 -8.46 0.69 2.64
CA TYR A 41 -9.14 1.29 3.78
C TYR A 41 -8.20 2.08 4.70
N GLY A 42 -6.89 1.83 4.66
CA GLY A 42 -5.89 2.62 5.38
C GLY A 42 -5.93 4.11 5.01
N TRP A 43 -6.46 4.45 3.82
CA TRP A 43 -6.63 5.83 3.36
C TRP A 43 -7.93 6.50 3.81
N LYS A 44 -8.78 5.82 4.61
CA LYS A 44 -10.11 6.31 5.03
C LYS A 44 -10.12 7.75 5.54
N SER A 45 -9.10 8.14 6.31
CA SER A 45 -9.02 9.47 6.95
C SER A 45 -8.48 10.55 6.00
N VAL A 46 -7.87 10.15 4.89
CA VAL A 46 -7.33 11.04 3.86
C VAL A 46 -8.37 11.32 2.78
N ILE A 47 -9.22 10.33 2.45
CA ILE A 47 -10.24 10.41 1.41
C ILE A 47 -11.10 11.69 1.51
N PRO A 48 -11.70 12.06 2.67
CA PRO A 48 -12.57 13.24 2.75
C PRO A 48 -11.88 14.55 2.40
N GLY A 49 -10.56 14.64 2.65
CA GLY A 49 -9.77 15.84 2.38
C GLY A 49 -9.33 16.00 0.93
N LEU A 50 -9.46 14.96 0.09
CA LEU A 50 -8.95 14.97 -1.29
C LEU A 50 -10.03 14.69 -2.35
N LYS A 51 -11.12 14.01 -2.01
CA LYS A 51 -12.09 13.50 -2.99
C LYS A 51 -12.81 14.56 -3.84
N ASN A 52 -12.85 15.81 -3.37
CA ASN A 52 -13.48 16.91 -4.10
C ASN A 52 -12.53 17.58 -5.11
N ASP A 53 -11.23 17.32 -5.00
CA ASP A 53 -10.19 17.94 -5.82
C ASP A 53 -9.52 16.96 -6.79
N TYR A 54 -9.65 15.66 -6.53
CA TYR A 54 -8.99 14.58 -7.26
C TYR A 54 -9.92 13.40 -7.50
N LYS A 55 -9.71 12.72 -8.64
CA LYS A 55 -10.20 11.35 -8.85
C LYS A 55 -9.25 10.41 -8.12
N LEU A 56 -9.64 9.95 -6.94
CA LEU A 56 -8.86 9.01 -6.13
C LEU A 56 -8.96 7.61 -6.72
N ILE A 57 -7.81 6.95 -6.87
CA ILE A 57 -7.69 5.57 -7.36
C ILE A 57 -6.88 4.82 -6.30
N ILE A 58 -7.53 3.96 -5.52
CA ILE A 58 -6.95 3.36 -4.32
C ILE A 58 -6.96 1.84 -4.50
N PRO A 59 -5.93 1.26 -5.14
CA PRO A 59 -5.84 -0.17 -5.31
C PRO A 59 -5.42 -0.86 -4.00
N ASP A 60 -5.97 -2.03 -3.76
CA ASP A 60 -5.29 -3.05 -2.97
C ASP A 60 -4.12 -3.57 -3.79
N MET A 61 -2.90 -3.43 -3.28
CA MET A 61 -1.72 -3.88 -3.99
C MET A 61 -1.73 -5.42 -4.13
N ARG A 62 -1.01 -5.94 -5.14
CA ARG A 62 -0.83 -7.39 -5.34
C ARG A 62 -0.54 -8.11 -4.03
N GLY A 63 -1.27 -9.19 -3.76
CA GLY A 63 -1.13 -9.98 -2.53
C GLY A 63 -2.02 -9.53 -1.36
N TYR A 64 -2.63 -8.34 -1.43
CA TYR A 64 -3.43 -7.79 -0.34
C TYR A 64 -4.94 -7.90 -0.58
N ASN A 65 -5.68 -8.05 0.52
CA ASN A 65 -7.14 -8.01 0.60
C ASN A 65 -7.86 -8.75 -0.54
N LEU A 66 -8.56 -8.06 -1.45
CA LEU A 66 -9.34 -8.69 -2.53
C LEU A 66 -8.58 -8.77 -3.87
N SER A 67 -7.38 -8.18 -3.97
CA SER A 67 -6.52 -8.32 -5.14
C SER A 67 -5.94 -9.73 -5.27
N ASP A 68 -5.57 -10.10 -6.48
CA ASP A 68 -4.94 -11.39 -6.76
C ASP A 68 -3.64 -11.58 -5.99
N LYS A 69 -3.38 -12.84 -5.62
CA LYS A 69 -2.28 -13.26 -4.73
C LYS A 69 -1.46 -14.37 -5.38
N PRO A 70 -0.72 -14.05 -6.46
CA PRO A 70 0.07 -15.06 -7.17
C PRO A 70 1.04 -15.77 -6.22
N LYS A 71 1.20 -17.09 -6.37
CA LYS A 71 2.06 -17.89 -5.49
C LYS A 71 3.54 -17.67 -5.80
N GLY A 72 4.38 -17.76 -4.78
CA GLY A 72 5.84 -17.69 -4.92
C GLY A 72 6.42 -16.28 -4.84
N VAL A 73 7.52 -16.14 -4.11
CA VAL A 73 8.16 -14.86 -3.77
C VAL A 73 8.62 -14.06 -5.00
N ASP A 74 8.97 -14.75 -6.08
CA ASP A 74 9.40 -14.13 -7.33
C ASP A 74 8.33 -13.24 -7.97
N ASN A 75 7.05 -13.48 -7.66
CA ASN A 75 5.92 -12.67 -8.15
C ASN A 75 5.73 -11.33 -7.42
N TYR A 76 6.56 -11.03 -6.41
CA TYR A 76 6.49 -9.82 -5.58
C TYR A 76 7.76 -8.96 -5.68
N LYS A 77 8.57 -9.19 -6.72
CA LYS A 77 9.72 -8.34 -7.04
C LYS A 77 9.26 -6.90 -7.31
N ILE A 78 10.11 -5.93 -6.96
CA ILE A 78 9.76 -4.50 -7.08
C ILE A 78 9.41 -4.11 -8.52
N GLU A 79 10.04 -4.74 -9.51
CA GLU A 79 9.76 -4.53 -10.93
C GLU A 79 8.34 -4.92 -11.29
N ILE A 80 7.86 -6.03 -10.75
CA ILE A 80 6.51 -6.54 -10.98
C ILE A 80 5.48 -5.62 -10.32
N LEU A 81 5.74 -5.18 -9.08
CA LEU A 81 4.84 -4.25 -8.38
C LEU A 81 4.74 -2.91 -9.11
N MET A 82 5.85 -2.40 -9.67
CA MET A 82 5.82 -1.19 -10.51
C MET A 82 5.02 -1.41 -11.80
N ASP A 83 5.17 -2.57 -12.42
CA ASP A 83 4.47 -2.89 -13.67
C ASP A 83 2.96 -3.06 -13.44
N ASP A 84 2.53 -3.47 -12.23
CA ASP A 84 1.12 -3.45 -11.82
C ASP A 84 0.55 -2.03 -11.83
N ILE A 85 1.29 -1.06 -11.28
CA ILE A 85 0.86 0.35 -11.24
C ILE A 85 0.87 0.97 -12.64
N LYS A 86 1.88 0.62 -13.45
CA LYS A 86 1.93 1.06 -14.86
C LYS A 86 0.71 0.52 -15.62
N GLY A 87 0.42 -0.77 -15.52
CA GLY A 87 -0.73 -1.36 -16.19
C GLY A 87 -2.06 -0.86 -15.63
N LEU A 88 -2.15 -0.50 -14.35
CA LEU A 88 -3.34 0.15 -13.77
C LEU A 88 -3.60 1.51 -14.44
N ILE A 89 -2.56 2.33 -14.62
CA ILE A 89 -2.64 3.62 -15.33
C ILE A 89 -3.10 3.40 -16.78
N GLU A 90 -2.50 2.43 -17.48
CA GLU A 90 -2.82 2.12 -18.88
C GLU A 90 -4.26 1.57 -19.05
N SER A 91 -4.67 0.62 -18.21
CA SER A 91 -6.01 0.01 -18.25
C SER A 91 -7.12 1.01 -17.94
N LEU A 92 -6.85 2.03 -17.13
CA LEU A 92 -7.78 3.12 -16.86
C LEU A 92 -7.74 4.23 -17.91
N GLY A 93 -6.91 4.10 -18.96
CA GLY A 93 -6.79 5.08 -20.05
C GLY A 93 -6.16 6.41 -19.60
N LEU A 94 -5.32 6.39 -18.57
CA LEU A 94 -4.73 7.60 -17.99
C LEU A 94 -3.35 7.88 -18.61
N GLU A 95 -3.10 9.13 -18.98
CA GLU A 95 -1.80 9.52 -19.55
C GLU A 95 -0.73 9.76 -18.48
N SER A 96 -1.12 10.36 -17.36
CA SER A 96 -0.26 10.66 -16.21
C SER A 96 -1.07 10.89 -14.95
N VAL A 97 -0.48 10.57 -13.79
CA VAL A 97 -1.15 10.62 -12.49
C VAL A 97 -0.35 11.38 -11.44
N PHE A 98 -1.04 11.87 -10.41
CA PHE A 98 -0.40 12.09 -9.12
C PHE A 98 -0.27 10.73 -8.41
N LEU A 99 0.82 10.53 -7.66
CA LEU A 99 1.04 9.28 -6.93
C LEU A 99 1.40 9.59 -5.47
N ALA A 100 0.72 8.96 -4.54
CA ALA A 100 1.10 8.94 -3.13
C ALA A 100 1.27 7.51 -2.64
N GLY A 101 2.33 7.25 -1.88
CA GLY A 101 2.60 5.93 -1.31
C GLY A 101 2.99 6.00 0.15
N HIS A 102 2.45 5.08 0.95
CA HIS A 102 2.79 4.89 2.36
C HIS A 102 3.51 3.56 2.56
N ASP A 103 4.59 3.54 3.38
CA ASP A 103 5.32 2.31 3.73
C ASP A 103 5.75 1.51 2.47
N TRP A 104 5.32 0.27 2.25
CA TRP A 104 5.62 -0.49 1.02
C TRP A 104 5.09 0.17 -0.24
N GLY A 105 3.91 0.81 -0.21
CA GLY A 105 3.41 1.63 -1.30
C GLY A 105 4.32 2.84 -1.56
N GLY A 106 4.96 3.38 -0.52
CA GLY A 106 6.00 4.40 -0.64
C GLY A 106 7.29 3.89 -1.28
N VAL A 107 7.70 2.66 -0.96
CA VAL A 107 8.84 1.99 -1.62
C VAL A 107 8.56 1.78 -3.11
N VAL A 108 7.36 1.31 -3.46
CA VAL A 108 6.92 1.19 -4.86
C VAL A 108 6.86 2.55 -5.53
N ALA A 109 6.34 3.59 -4.88
CA ALA A 109 6.27 4.93 -5.44
C ALA A 109 7.65 5.54 -5.74
N TRP A 110 8.65 5.32 -4.88
CA TRP A 110 10.04 5.70 -5.17
C TRP A 110 10.57 5.01 -6.43
N ALA A 111 10.47 3.68 -6.48
CA ALA A 111 10.97 2.90 -7.61
C ALA A 111 10.23 3.29 -8.92
N PHE A 112 8.91 3.50 -8.83
CA PHE A 112 8.09 3.92 -9.96
C PHE A 112 8.50 5.30 -10.48
N ALA A 113 8.80 6.25 -9.59
CA ALA A 113 9.29 7.57 -9.98
C ALA A 113 10.65 7.53 -10.68
N GLU A 114 11.54 6.62 -10.28
CA GLU A 114 12.82 6.40 -10.95
C GLU A 114 12.65 5.76 -12.34
N LYS A 115 11.78 4.76 -12.47
CA LYS A 115 11.61 3.97 -13.70
C LYS A 115 10.68 4.63 -14.73
N TYR A 116 9.60 5.27 -14.28
CA TYR A 116 8.51 5.79 -15.12
C TYR A 116 8.18 7.26 -14.84
N PRO A 117 9.16 8.19 -14.84
CA PRO A 117 8.91 9.59 -14.49
C PRO A 117 7.91 10.30 -15.41
N LYS A 118 7.78 9.84 -16.68
CA LYS A 118 6.83 10.41 -17.66
C LYS A 118 5.36 10.15 -17.32
N LEU A 119 5.07 9.12 -16.51
CA LEU A 119 3.70 8.80 -16.09
C LEU A 119 3.29 9.57 -14.82
N LEU A 120 4.19 10.38 -14.24
CA LEU A 120 3.96 11.09 -12.99
C LEU A 120 3.88 12.60 -13.20
N ARG A 121 2.86 13.21 -12.60
CA ARG A 121 2.75 14.66 -12.43
C ARG A 121 3.51 15.13 -11.21
N LYS A 122 3.30 14.46 -10.06
CA LYS A 122 4.06 14.61 -8.81
C LYS A 122 3.98 13.30 -8.02
N VAL A 123 4.91 13.12 -7.09
CA VAL A 123 4.94 12.01 -6.14
C VAL A 123 5.00 12.53 -4.70
N ALA A 124 4.23 11.92 -3.81
CA ALA A 124 4.30 12.12 -2.36
C ALA A 124 4.66 10.79 -1.68
N ILE A 125 5.62 10.84 -0.77
CA ILE A 125 6.11 9.65 -0.06
C ILE A 125 5.88 9.82 1.44
N LEU A 126 5.24 8.83 2.06
CA LEU A 126 4.85 8.85 3.46
C LEU A 126 5.50 7.66 4.17
N ASN A 127 6.29 7.94 5.21
CA ASN A 127 6.95 6.93 6.04
C ASN A 127 7.80 5.88 5.28
N ALA A 128 8.31 6.21 4.09
CA ALA A 128 9.16 5.33 3.30
C ALA A 128 10.44 6.06 2.87
N PRO A 129 11.57 5.89 3.60
CA PRO A 129 12.82 6.51 3.20
C PRO A 129 13.28 5.99 1.84
N HIS A 130 13.99 6.82 1.09
CA HIS A 130 14.56 6.42 -0.19
C HIS A 130 15.44 5.16 -0.04
N SER A 131 15.28 4.20 -0.95
CA SER A 131 15.92 2.87 -0.91
C SER A 131 17.43 2.91 -0.65
N LYS A 132 18.17 3.76 -1.37
CA LYS A 132 19.61 3.98 -1.18
C LYS A 132 19.98 4.40 0.24
N ILE A 133 19.24 5.34 0.83
CA ILE A 133 19.48 5.81 2.21
C ILE A 133 19.12 4.72 3.20
N PHE A 134 17.99 4.03 2.98
CA PHE A 134 17.56 2.91 3.81
C PHE A 134 18.62 1.80 3.85
N GLN A 135 19.13 1.37 2.69
CA GLN A 135 20.17 0.35 2.61
C GLN A 135 21.48 0.79 3.29
N GLN A 136 21.88 2.05 3.11
CA GLN A 136 23.05 2.60 3.79
C GLN A 136 22.89 2.57 5.32
N LYS A 137 21.71 2.95 5.83
CA LYS A 137 21.41 2.95 7.26
C LYS A 137 21.28 1.54 7.81
N LEU A 138 20.64 0.63 7.08
CA LEU A 138 20.53 -0.78 7.48
C LEU A 138 21.90 -1.44 7.69
N ARG A 139 22.92 -1.06 6.91
CA ARG A 139 24.30 -1.56 7.06
C ARG A 139 25.04 -0.98 8.27
N ASN A 140 24.78 0.28 8.62
CA ASN A 140 25.68 1.05 9.50
C ASN A 140 25.04 1.57 10.79
N ASP A 141 23.72 1.49 10.95
CA ASP A 141 22.98 2.09 12.06
C ASP A 141 22.22 1.02 12.86
N LYS A 142 22.65 0.81 14.11
CA LYS A 142 22.05 -0.20 15.01
C LYS A 142 20.59 0.12 15.35
N ASN A 143 20.20 1.38 15.39
CA ASN A 143 18.81 1.75 15.66
C ASN A 143 17.92 1.40 14.47
N GLN A 144 18.41 1.66 13.25
CA GLN A 144 17.70 1.23 12.03
C GLN A 144 17.59 -0.30 11.94
N GLN A 145 18.67 -1.04 12.25
CA GLN A 145 18.63 -2.51 12.27
C GLN A 145 17.59 -3.06 13.25
N LYS A 146 17.52 -2.48 14.46
CA LYS A 146 16.48 -2.84 15.44
C LYS A 146 15.08 -2.50 14.97
N ALA A 147 14.88 -1.31 14.39
CA ALA A 147 13.59 -0.90 13.83
C ALA A 147 13.13 -1.80 12.67
N SER A 148 14.08 -2.39 11.94
CA SER A 148 13.83 -3.32 10.83
C SER A 148 13.76 -4.79 11.23
N PHE A 149 13.59 -5.13 12.52
CA PHE A 149 13.62 -6.52 13.00
C PHE A 149 12.64 -7.43 12.23
N TYR A 150 11.43 -6.95 11.97
CA TYR A 150 10.37 -7.73 11.34
C TYR A 150 10.74 -8.15 9.90
N ILE A 151 11.49 -7.30 9.18
CA ILE A 151 11.98 -7.62 7.84
C ILE A 151 12.94 -8.81 7.91
N PHE A 152 13.82 -8.84 8.90
CA PHE A 152 14.73 -9.96 9.10
C PHE A 152 14.00 -11.24 9.51
N GLU A 153 12.90 -11.15 10.25
CA GLU A 153 12.03 -12.29 10.54
C GLU A 153 11.38 -12.84 9.26
N PHE A 154 10.84 -11.97 8.40
CA PHE A 154 10.25 -12.39 7.11
C PHE A 154 11.24 -13.02 6.13
N LEU A 155 12.53 -12.69 6.22
CA LEU A 155 13.56 -13.28 5.36
C LEU A 155 13.98 -14.70 5.79
N LYS A 156 13.54 -15.18 6.96
CA LYS A 156 13.82 -16.56 7.40
C LYS A 156 12.94 -17.57 6.65
N PRO A 157 13.36 -18.84 6.54
CA PRO A 157 12.49 -19.91 6.04
C PRO A 157 11.19 -19.98 6.86
N ASN A 158 10.04 -19.92 6.16
CA ASN A 158 8.71 -19.83 6.75
C ASN A 158 8.54 -18.64 7.73
N GLY A 159 9.23 -17.53 7.48
CA GLY A 159 9.19 -16.33 8.32
C GLY A 159 7.78 -15.74 8.47
N GLU A 160 6.87 -16.00 7.53
CA GLU A 160 5.47 -15.63 7.63
C GLU A 160 4.75 -16.32 8.80
N ASN A 161 5.24 -17.46 9.30
CA ASN A 161 4.56 -18.25 10.33
C ASN A 161 4.29 -17.44 11.61
N PHE A 162 5.19 -16.53 12.00
CA PHE A 162 5.00 -15.74 13.22
C PHE A 162 3.77 -14.82 13.11
N LEU A 163 3.34 -14.45 11.90
CA LEU A 163 2.15 -13.62 11.69
C LEU A 163 0.86 -14.35 12.07
N PHE A 164 0.86 -15.68 12.00
CA PHE A 164 -0.31 -16.52 12.30
C PHE A 164 -0.37 -16.96 13.77
N GLU A 165 0.70 -16.76 14.53
CA GLU A 165 0.79 -17.22 15.92
C GLU A 165 -0.22 -16.52 16.84
N ASN A 166 -0.76 -17.29 17.78
CA ASN A 166 -1.67 -16.83 18.83
C ASN A 166 -2.86 -16.02 18.27
N ASP A 167 -3.50 -16.53 17.21
CA ASP A 167 -4.62 -15.85 16.55
C ASP A 167 -4.21 -14.44 16.06
N TYR A 168 -3.15 -14.40 15.26
CA TYR A 168 -2.61 -13.19 14.62
C TYR A 168 -2.23 -12.08 15.61
N LYS A 169 -1.80 -12.44 16.83
CA LYS A 169 -1.57 -11.50 17.93
C LYS A 169 -0.65 -10.34 17.54
N TRP A 170 0.42 -10.64 16.81
CA TRP A 170 1.36 -9.60 16.40
C TRP A 170 0.76 -8.63 15.38
N LEU A 171 -0.01 -9.13 14.40
CA LEU A 171 -0.69 -8.28 13.42
C LEU A 171 -1.75 -7.40 14.08
N LYS A 172 -2.58 -7.97 14.97
CA LYS A 172 -3.56 -7.22 15.75
C LYS A 172 -2.90 -6.14 16.60
N PHE A 173 -1.75 -6.45 17.21
CA PHE A 173 -0.95 -5.45 17.92
C PHE A 173 -0.44 -4.36 16.98
N ALA A 174 0.17 -4.74 15.86
CA ALA A 174 0.75 -3.80 14.89
C ALA A 174 -0.29 -2.83 14.32
N VAL A 175 -1.50 -3.32 13.99
CA VAL A 175 -2.58 -2.50 13.44
C VAL A 175 -3.29 -1.70 14.53
N PHE A 176 -3.70 -2.32 15.64
CA PHE A 176 -4.65 -1.68 16.57
C PHE A 176 -4.02 -1.12 17.85
N GLU A 177 -2.99 -1.79 18.38
CA GLU A 177 -2.51 -1.51 19.74
C GLU A 177 -1.21 -0.70 19.77
N GLY A 178 -0.37 -0.85 18.75
CA GLY A 178 0.91 -0.16 18.57
C GLY A 178 0.79 1.28 18.09
N MET A 179 -0.42 1.74 17.76
CA MET A 179 -0.67 3.11 17.32
C MET A 179 -0.51 4.12 18.46
N ILE A 180 0.11 5.26 18.15
CA ILE A 180 0.23 6.41 19.07
C ILE A 180 -1.16 6.92 19.47
N ASN A 181 -2.09 7.01 18.50
CA ASN A 181 -3.45 7.45 18.77
C ASN A 181 -4.48 6.33 18.51
N LYS A 182 -4.87 5.66 19.58
CA LYS A 182 -5.80 4.52 19.54
C LYS A 182 -7.24 4.91 19.18
N SER A 183 -7.63 6.18 19.35
CA SER A 183 -8.98 6.64 18.99
C SER A 183 -9.20 6.77 17.47
N ASN A 184 -8.16 6.64 16.66
CA ASN A 184 -8.26 6.65 15.20
C ASN A 184 -8.91 5.38 14.61
N PHE A 185 -9.08 4.33 15.43
CA PHE A 185 -9.79 3.10 15.07
C PHE A 185 -11.03 2.92 15.95
N THR A 186 -12.18 3.13 15.33
CA THR A 186 -13.49 2.72 15.87
C THR A 186 -13.63 1.20 15.79
N ASP A 187 -14.62 0.64 16.47
CA ASP A 187 -14.89 -0.80 16.38
C ASP A 187 -15.32 -1.22 14.96
N PHE A 188 -16.05 -0.35 14.26
CA PHE A 188 -16.37 -0.55 12.84
C PHE A 188 -15.11 -0.65 11.97
N ASP A 189 -14.09 0.16 12.25
CA ASP A 189 -12.82 0.09 11.53
C ASP A 189 -12.11 -1.24 11.78
N LYS A 190 -12.11 -1.73 13.02
CA LYS A 190 -11.49 -3.03 13.36
C LYS A 190 -12.16 -4.18 12.63
N GLU A 191 -13.48 -4.14 12.50
CA GLU A 191 -14.24 -5.14 11.73
C GLU A 191 -13.74 -5.23 10.28
N GLN A 192 -13.36 -4.11 9.66
CA GLN A 192 -12.86 -4.13 8.27
C GLN A 192 -11.53 -4.88 8.11
N TYR A 193 -10.73 -5.01 9.17
CA TYR A 193 -9.44 -5.71 9.15
C TYR A 193 -9.52 -7.14 9.68
N LEU A 194 -10.62 -7.51 10.35
CA LEU A 194 -10.78 -8.81 11.02
C LEU A 194 -11.70 -9.78 10.25
N ASN A 195 -12.41 -9.29 9.23
CA ASN A 195 -13.28 -10.08 8.36
C ASN A 195 -12.50 -10.62 7.15
#